data_AF-A0A5C2SSV3-F1
#
_entry.id   AF-A0A5C2SSV3-F1
#
_cell.length_a   1.000
_cell.length_b   1.000
_cell.length_c   1.000
_cell.angle_alpha   90.00
_cell.angle_beta   90.00
_cell.angle_gamma   90.00
#
_symmetry.space_group_name_H-M   'P 1'
#
loop_
_entity.id
_entity.type
_entity.pdbx_description
1 polymer ?
#
loop_
_entity_poly.entity_id
_entity_poly.type
_entity_poly.pdbx_seq_one_letter_code
_entity_poly.pdbx_strand_id
1 'polypeptide(L)' 'MLSKKLSATPGTALYASLHVHHLSTPKMPSEETKERIIKAVDLARTVVHYGWIPFIIYVGYTRSNPQPSLIKLISPLA' A
#
# COMPACT_ATOMS: atom_id res chain seq x y z
N MET A 1 32.62 -41.23 -7.10
CA MET A 1 32.02 -40.00 -6.55
C MET A 1 30.50 -40.12 -6.56
N LEU A 2 29.90 -39.74 -5.44
CA LEU A 2 28.49 -39.64 -5.05
C LEU A 2 27.40 -39.95 -6.09
N SER A 3 26.69 -41.05 -5.87
CA SER A 3 25.23 -41.09 -6.11
C SER A 3 24.60 -42.03 -5.10
N LYS A 4 24.37 -41.51 -3.89
CA LYS A 4 23.37 -42.09 -2.99
C LYS A 4 22.02 -41.89 -3.68
N LYS A 5 21.57 -42.92 -4.40
CA LYS A 5 20.23 -43.01 -4.94
C LYS A 5 19.29 -43.08 -3.73
N LEU A 6 18.82 -41.91 -3.29
CA LEU A 6 17.91 -41.76 -2.17
C LEU A 6 16.58 -42.37 -2.62
N SER A 7 16.37 -43.65 -2.29
CA SER A 7 15.11 -44.35 -2.51
C SER A 7 14.08 -43.76 -1.54
N ALA A 8 13.43 -42.68 -1.97
CA ALA A 8 12.30 -42.11 -1.25
C ALA A 8 11.20 -43.17 -1.18
N THR A 9 11.01 -43.74 0.00
CA THR A 9 9.89 -44.62 0.31
C THR A 9 8.58 -43.86 0.05
N PRO A 10 7.55 -44.49 -0.55
CA PRO A 10 6.33 -43.82 -0.98
C PRO A 10 5.63 -43.04 0.14
N GLY A 11 5.74 -43.49 1.40
CA GLY A 11 5.20 -42.77 2.56
C GLY A 11 5.90 -41.43 2.87
N THR A 12 7.18 -41.28 2.54
CA THR A 12 7.95 -40.04 2.77
C THR A 12 7.59 -38.97 1.74
N ALA A 13 7.32 -39.37 0.50
CA ALA A 13 6.85 -38.46 -0.55
C ALA A 13 5.46 -37.91 -0.25
N LEU A 14 4.57 -38.71 0.33
CA LEU A 14 3.24 -38.27 0.76
C LEU A 14 3.30 -37.30 1.95
N TYR A 15 4.18 -37.55 2.91
CA TYR A 15 4.41 -36.61 4.03
C TYR A 15 4.99 -35.28 3.57
N ALA A 16 5.96 -35.31 2.64
CA ALA A 16 6.51 -34.11 2.04
C ALA A 16 5.45 -33.34 1.23
N SER A 17 4.61 -34.04 0.47
CA SER A 17 3.54 -33.43 -0.33
C SER A 17 2.43 -32.79 0.53
N LEU A 18 2.05 -33.45 1.64
CA LEU A 18 1.05 -32.91 2.58
C LEU A 18 1.56 -31.67 3.33
N HIS A 19 2.85 -31.62 3.67
CA HIS A 19 3.47 -30.45 4.31
C HIS A 19 3.61 -29.26 3.34
N VAL A 20 3.94 -29.50 2.07
CA VAL A 20 4.12 -28.44 1.06
C VAL A 20 2.78 -27.78 0.68
N HIS A 21 1.66 -28.52 0.76
CA HIS A 21 0.32 -27.99 0.42
C HIS A 21 -0.24 -26.99 1.44
N HIS A 22 0.25 -26.98 2.69
CA HIS A 22 -0.19 -26.04 3.73
C HIS A 22 0.69 -24.77 3.82
N LEU A 23 1.88 -24.79 3.21
CA LEU A 23 2.88 -23.73 3.31
C LEU A 23 2.86 -22.72 2.15
N SER A 24 1.95 -22.89 1.18
CA SER A 24 1.96 -22.13 -0.08
C SER A 24 0.76 -21.22 -0.32
N THR A 25 -0.16 -21.09 0.65
CA THR A 25 -1.21 -20.06 0.55
C THR A 25 -0.71 -18.76 1.18
N PRO A 26 -0.28 -17.75 0.39
CA PRO A 26 -0.08 -16.42 0.94
C PRO A 26 -1.39 -16.02 1.61
N LYS A 27 -1.31 -15.61 2.89
CA LYS A 27 -2.46 -15.13 3.65
C LYS A 27 -3.01 -13.89 2.95
N MET A 28 -3.95 -14.09 2.04
CA MET A 28 -4.70 -12.99 1.45
C MET A 28 -5.51 -12.35 2.57
N PRO A 29 -5.53 -11.01 2.66
CA PRO A 29 -6.41 -10.32 3.60
C PRO A 29 -7.85 -10.80 3.39
N SER A 30 -8.63 -10.88 4.47
CA SER A 30 -10.05 -11.23 4.37
C SER A 30 -10.74 -10.29 3.38
N GLU A 31 -11.78 -10.77 2.68
CA GLU A 31 -12.49 -9.97 1.68
C GLU A 31 -13.02 -8.66 2.29
N GLU A 32 -13.49 -8.69 3.53
CA GLU A 32 -13.87 -7.49 4.29
C GLU A 32 -12.71 -6.49 4.45
N THR A 33 -11.49 -6.97 4.71
CA THR A 33 -10.30 -6.11 4.81
C THR A 33 -9.94 -5.52 3.45
N LYS A 34 -10.04 -6.30 2.37
CA LYS A 34 -9.80 -5.78 1.02
C LYS A 34 -10.78 -4.68 0.65
N GLU A 35 -12.07 -4.89 0.89
CA GLU A 35 -13.09 -3.89 0.60
C GLU A 35 -12.85 -2.58 1.36
N ARG A 36 -12.45 -2.66 2.63
CA ARG A 36 -12.09 -1.48 3.43
C ARG A 36 -10.88 -0.75 2.86
N ILE A 37 -9.85 -1.49 2.46
CA ILE A 37 -8.64 -0.91 1.85
C ILE A 37 -9.00 -0.22 0.53
N ILE A 38 -9.80 -0.86 -0.32
CA ILE A 38 -10.23 -0.28 -1.60
C ILE A 38 -10.98 1.03 -1.36
N LYS A 39 -11.98 1.03 -0.47
CA LYS A 39 -12.72 2.25 -0.10
C LYS A 39 -11.83 3.35 0.46
N ALA A 40 -10.86 2.99 1.31
CA ALA A 40 -9.92 3.95 1.88
C ALA A 40 -9.01 4.55 0.80
N VAL A 41 -8.54 3.74 -0.16
CA VAL A 41 -7.70 4.20 -1.28
C VAL A 41 -8.47 5.11 -2.22
N ASP A 42 -9.74 4.80 -2.51
CA ASP A 42 -10.59 5.65 -3.35
C ASP A 42 -10.85 7.02 -2.71
N LEU A 43 -11.11 7.02 -1.40
CA LEU A 43 -11.23 8.26 -0.64
C LEU A 43 -9.91 9.03 -0.61
N ALA A 44 -8.79 8.35 -0.33
CA ALA A 44 -7.47 8.97 -0.29
C ALA A 44 -7.11 9.62 -1.63
N ARG A 45 -7.41 8.96 -2.76
CA ARG A 45 -7.21 9.52 -4.11
C ARG A 45 -7.97 10.84 -4.27
N THR A 46 -9.23 10.87 -3.85
CA THR A 46 -10.09 12.06 -3.95
C THR A 46 -9.56 13.20 -3.07
N VAL A 47 -9.20 12.89 -1.82
CA VAL A 47 -8.66 13.87 -0.87
C VAL A 47 -7.33 14.44 -1.35
N VAL A 48 -6.42 13.62 -1.86
CA VAL A 48 -5.13 14.09 -2.38
C VAL A 48 -5.35 14.93 -3.64
N HIS A 49 -6.21 14.48 -4.56
CA HIS A 49 -6.43 15.19 -5.82
C HIS A 49 -7.02 16.59 -5.63
N TYR A 50 -8.00 16.77 -4.74
CA TYR A 50 -8.60 18.08 -4.50
C TYR A 50 -7.95 18.86 -3.36
N GLY A 51 -7.32 18.17 -2.41
CA GLY A 51 -6.72 18.76 -1.22
C GLY A 51 -5.29 19.27 -1.42
N TRP A 52 -4.55 18.82 -2.46
CA TRP A 52 -3.14 19.19 -2.57
C TRP A 52 -2.91 20.70 -2.74
N ILE A 53 -3.73 21.39 -3.56
CA ILE A 53 -3.58 22.85 -3.78
C ILE A 53 -3.87 23.64 -2.49
N PRO A 54 -5.04 23.47 -1.83
CA PRO A 54 -5.32 24.15 -0.57
C PRO A 54 -4.26 23.86 0.50
N PHE A 55 -3.76 22.63 0.57
CA PHE A 55 -2.75 22.23 1.55
C PHE A 55 -1.43 22.98 1.36
N ILE A 56 -0.92 23.06 0.14
CA ILE A 56 0.33 23.78 -0.13
C ILE A 56 0.17 25.28 0.16
N ILE A 57 -0.96 25.88 -0.24
CA ILE A 57 -1.27 27.29 0.05
C ILE A 57 -1.28 27.53 1.57
N TYR A 58 -1.91 26.65 2.34
CA TYR A 58 -1.98 26.75 3.80
C TYR A 58 -0.60 26.68 4.46
N VAL A 59 0.25 25.75 4.03
CA VAL A 59 1.62 25.64 4.55
C VAL A 59 2.43 26.91 4.23
N GLY A 60 2.35 27.41 2.99
CA GLY A 60 3.02 28.65 2.60
C GLY A 60 2.52 29.86 3.39
N TYR A 61 1.20 29.98 3.57
CA TYR A 61 0.57 31.05 4.33
C TYR A 61 1.01 31.06 5.80
N THR A 62 1.00 29.91 6.48
CA THR A 62 1.32 29.81 7.92
C THR A 62 2.79 29.99 8.26
N ARG A 63 3.71 29.76 7.31
CA ARG A 63 5.17 29.87 7.53
C ARG A 63 5.77 31.20 7.06
N SER A 64 5.00 32.02 6.36
CA SER A 64 5.46 33.32 5.86
C SER A 64 5.36 34.41 6.92
N ASN A 65 6.38 35.28 7.00
CA ASN A 65 6.35 36.50 7.82
C ASN A 65 6.82 37.70 6.98
N PRO A 66 5.95 38.69 6.68
CA PRO A 66 4.54 38.78 7.06
C PRO A 66 3.66 37.76 6.33
N GLN A 67 2.52 37.40 6.90
CA GLN A 67 1.57 36.48 6.24
C GLN A 67 0.97 37.16 4.99
N PRO A 68 1.06 36.54 3.79
CA PRO A 68 0.55 37.12 2.56
C PRO A 68 -0.98 37.09 2.54
N SER A 69 -1.63 38.09 1.95
CA SER A 69 -3.08 38.03 1.71
C SER A 69 -3.40 36.93 0.69
N LEU A 70 -4.53 36.22 0.86
CA LEU A 70 -4.96 35.17 -0.08
C LEU A 70 -5.05 35.67 -1.53
N ILE A 71 -5.43 36.94 -1.71
CA ILE A 71 -5.50 37.61 -3.03
C ILE A 71 -4.13 37.65 -3.71
N LYS A 72 -3.03 37.82 -2.97
CA LYS A 72 -1.66 37.79 -3.52
C LYS A 72 -1.22 36.40 -3.97
N LEU A 73 -1.78 35.33 -3.39
CA LEU A 73 -1.43 33.96 -3.75
C LEU A 73 -2.15 33.46 -5.01
N ILE A 74 -3.30 34.05 -5.33
CA ILE A 74 -4.14 33.64 -6.47
C ILE A 74 -4.14 34.63 -7.64
N SER A 75 -3.67 35.86 -7.41
CA SER A 75 -3.62 36.89 -8.45
C SER A 75 -2.29 36.84 -9.19
N PRO A 76 -2.29 36.66 -10.53
CA PRO A 76 -1.08 36.75 -11.34
C PRO A 76 -0.52 38.19 -11.45
N LEU A 77 -1.20 39.19 -10.88
CA LEU A 77 -0.90 40.62 -11.02
C LEU A 77 -0.60 41.34 -9.68
N ALA A 78 -0.48 40.60 -8.57
CA ALA A 78 -0.38 41.17 -7.21
C ALA A 78 1.03 41.17 -6.61
#